data_AF-A0A851JVJ8-F1
#
_entry.id   AF-A0A851JVJ8-F1
#
_cell.length_a   1.000
_cell.length_b   1.000
_cell.length_c   1.000
_cell.angle_alpha   90.00
_cell.angle_beta   90.00
_cell.angle_gamma   90.00
#
_symmetry.space_group_name_H-M   'P 1'
#
loop_
_entity.id
_entity.type
_entity.pdbx_description
1 polymer ?
#
loop_
_entity_poly.entity_id
_entity_poly.type
_entity_poly.pdbx_seq_one_letter_code
_entity_poly.pdbx_strand_id
1 'polypeptide(L)'
;ANGNCKKLLKSLTNPNPILVEITEAFNHLGTLEHTSKTMAAGMAAAFAALKSPTWEQRTCFGCGKPGHLKNYCFAQNGDKAKAPGTRPWCRKGRYFTNQCCSKY
;
A
#
# COMPACT_ATOMS: atom_id res chain seq x y z
N ALA A 1 -35.82 -6.67 19.92
CA ALA A 1 -35.45 -6.61 18.49
C ALA A 1 -33.97 -6.96 18.32
N ASN A 2 -33.65 -7.92 17.45
CA ASN A 2 -32.27 -8.33 17.15
C ASN A 2 -31.45 -7.16 16.55
N GLY A 3 -30.12 -7.24 16.59
CA GLY A 3 -29.24 -6.14 16.14
C GLY A 3 -29.39 -5.79 14.65
N ASN A 4 -29.73 -6.77 13.81
CA ASN A 4 -29.90 -6.58 12.37
C ASN A 4 -31.20 -5.83 12.04
N CYS A 5 -32.29 -6.12 12.75
CA CYS A 5 -33.55 -5.41 12.61
C CYS A 5 -33.39 -3.91 12.92
N LYS A 6 -32.62 -3.59 13.97
CA LYS A 6 -32.32 -2.19 14.32
C LYS A 6 -31.49 -1.49 13.26
N LYS A 7 -30.55 -2.18 12.60
CA LYS A 7 -29.76 -1.60 11.50
C LYS A 7 -30.63 -1.33 10.28
N LEU A 8 -31.51 -2.26 9.93
CA LEU A 8 -32.42 -2.08 8.78
C LEU A 8 -33.36 -0.89 9.00
N LEU A 9 -33.95 -0.74 10.19
CA LEU A 9 -34.78 0.42 10.52
C LEU A 9 -34.04 1.75 10.38
N LYS A 10 -32.75 1.78 10.68
CA LYS A 10 -31.90 2.98 10.52
C LYS A 10 -31.51 3.26 9.06
N SER A 11 -31.57 2.25 8.20
CA SER A 11 -31.23 2.35 6.78
C SER A 11 -32.43 2.66 5.89
N LEU A 12 -33.66 2.65 6.41
CA LEU A 12 -34.85 3.04 5.66
C LEU A 12 -34.77 4.52 5.31
N THR A 13 -34.92 4.83 4.02
CA THR A 13 -34.84 6.19 3.47
C THR A 13 -36.02 7.06 3.92
N ASN A 14 -37.16 6.44 4.25
CA ASN A 14 -38.35 7.12 4.72
C ASN A 14 -38.35 7.27 6.26
N PRO A 15 -38.49 8.49 6.81
CA PRO A 15 -38.52 8.72 8.26
C PRO A 15 -39.80 8.20 8.93
N ASN A 16 -40.89 7.94 8.19
CA ASN A 16 -42.12 7.32 8.69
C ASN A 16 -42.60 6.23 7.72
N PRO A 17 -41.96 5.05 7.72
CA PRO A 17 -42.33 3.96 6.85
C PRO A 17 -43.64 3.32 7.33
N ILE A 18 -44.45 2.90 6.36
CA ILE A 18 -45.73 2.25 6.64
C ILE A 18 -45.45 0.80 7.08
N LEU A 19 -46.28 0.24 7.95
CA LEU A 19 -46.07 -1.10 8.53
C LEU A 19 -45.79 -2.19 7.47
N VAL A 20 -46.43 -2.09 6.30
CA VAL A 20 -46.25 -3.02 5.17
C VAL A 20 -44.82 -2.98 4.63
N GLU A 21 -44.29 -1.78 4.40
CA GLU A 21 -42.95 -1.55 3.86
C GLU A 21 -41.85 -2.02 4.83
N ILE A 22 -42.09 -1.82 6.13
CA ILE A 22 -41.23 -2.35 7.19
C ILE A 22 -41.20 -3.89 7.16
N THR A 23 -42.35 -4.52 6.97
CA THR A 23 -42.49 -5.99 6.99
C THR A 23 -41.82 -6.63 5.77
N GLU A 24 -42.01 -6.05 4.58
CA GLU A 24 -41.34 -6.48 3.35
C GLU A 24 -39.81 -6.39 3.49
N ALA A 25 -39.30 -5.28 4.01
CA ALA A 25 -37.87 -5.11 4.20
C ALA A 25 -37.30 -6.12 5.21
N PHE A 26 -38.06 -6.47 6.26
CA PHE A 26 -37.66 -7.49 7.22
C PHE A 26 -37.74 -8.93 6.71
N ASN A 27 -38.62 -9.24 5.76
CA ASN A 27 -38.73 -10.59 5.19
C ASN A 27 -37.44 -11.04 4.48
N HIS A 28 -36.61 -10.09 4.03
CA HIS A 28 -35.31 -10.40 3.46
C HIS A 28 -34.22 -10.65 4.52
N LEU A 29 -34.44 -10.27 5.79
CA LEU A 29 -33.47 -10.49 6.87
C LEU A 29 -33.41 -11.96 7.27
N GLY A 30 -32.18 -12.48 7.37
CA GLY A 30 -31.95 -13.86 7.76
C GLY A 30 -32.05 -14.87 6.61
N THR A 31 -32.38 -14.41 5.39
CA THR A 31 -32.14 -15.20 4.18
C THR A 31 -30.64 -15.41 3.98
N LEU A 32 -30.27 -16.50 3.30
CA LEU A 32 -28.89 -16.82 2.98
C LEU A 32 -28.23 -15.72 2.13
N GLU A 33 -29.02 -14.99 1.34
CA GLU A 33 -28.55 -13.84 0.56
C GLU A 33 -28.21 -12.62 1.43
N HIS A 34 -29.04 -12.29 2.43
CA HIS A 34 -28.73 -11.18 3.32
C HIS A 34 -27.49 -11.48 4.16
N THR A 35 -27.33 -12.72 4.64
CA THR A 35 -26.15 -13.13 5.41
C THR A 35 -24.90 -13.12 4.53
N SER A 36 -24.96 -13.68 3.32
CA SER A 36 -23.83 -13.67 2.38
C SER A 36 -23.43 -12.25 1.99
N LYS A 37 -24.39 -11.37 1.69
CA LYS A 37 -24.13 -9.95 1.36
C LYS A 37 -23.52 -9.19 2.54
N THR A 38 -24.01 -9.43 3.75
CA THR A 38 -23.46 -8.81 4.97
C THR A 38 -22.03 -9.29 5.24
N MET A 39 -21.76 -10.58 5.07
CA MET A 39 -20.40 -11.14 5.20
C MET A 39 -19.47 -10.58 4.13
N ALA A 40 -19.91 -10.54 2.86
CA ALA A 40 -19.13 -9.99 1.75
C ALA A 40 -18.79 -8.51 1.96
N ALA A 41 -19.76 -7.71 2.41
CA ALA A 41 -19.52 -6.30 2.74
C ALA A 41 -18.53 -6.13 3.91
N GLY A 42 -18.63 -6.96 4.94
CA GLY A 42 -17.70 -6.97 6.07
C GLY A 42 -16.27 -7.33 5.63
N MET A 43 -16.12 -8.35 4.79
CA MET A 43 -14.82 -8.73 4.22
C MET A 43 -14.26 -7.62 3.33
N ALA A 44 -15.06 -7.03 2.44
CA ALA A 44 -14.62 -5.93 1.59
C ALA A 44 -14.12 -4.72 2.39
N ALA A 45 -14.82 -4.37 3.48
CA ALA A 45 -14.39 -3.31 4.40
C ALA A 45 -13.07 -3.67 5.13
N ALA A 46 -12.92 -4.92 5.56
CA ALA A 46 -11.68 -5.39 6.19
C ALA A 46 -10.50 -5.34 5.21
N PHE A 47 -10.68 -5.79 3.96
CA PHE A 47 -9.64 -5.69 2.92
C PHE A 47 -9.31 -4.25 2.56
N ALA A 48 -10.32 -3.36 2.52
CA ALA A 48 -10.08 -1.93 2.31
C ALA A 48 -9.29 -1.31 3.48
N ALA A 49 -9.56 -1.70 4.71
CA ALA A 49 -8.81 -1.25 5.89
C ALA A 49 -7.38 -1.80 5.93
N LEU A 50 -7.16 -2.99 5.37
CA LEU A 50 -5.84 -3.61 5.20
C LEU A 50 -5.03 -3.07 4.01
N LYS A 51 -5.56 -2.11 3.22
CA LYS A 51 -4.75 -1.40 2.21
C LYS A 51 -3.65 -0.60 2.91
N SER A 52 -2.54 -1.27 3.19
CA SER A 52 -1.26 -0.61 3.42
C SER A 52 -0.88 0.17 2.17
N PRO A 53 -0.20 1.33 2.28
CA PRO A 53 0.31 2.01 1.10
C PRO A 53 1.20 1.03 0.34
N THR A 54 0.77 0.69 -0.88
CA THR A 54 1.52 -0.19 -1.77
C THR A 54 2.88 0.44 -2.03
N TRP A 55 3.86 -0.35 -2.47
CA TRP A 55 5.22 0.16 -2.63
C TRP A 55 5.27 1.37 -3.61
N GLU A 56 4.33 1.44 -4.55
CA GLU A 56 4.14 2.56 -5.49
C GLU A 56 3.65 3.85 -4.80
N GLN A 57 2.89 3.72 -3.71
CA GLN A 57 2.36 4.84 -2.94
C GLN A 57 3.32 5.34 -1.86
N ARG A 58 4.37 4.57 -1.53
CA ARG A 58 5.38 4.99 -0.55
C ARG A 58 6.34 5.99 -1.17
N THR A 59 6.48 7.14 -0.51
CA THR A 59 7.41 8.20 -0.91
C THR A 59 8.79 7.99 -0.31
N CYS A 60 9.84 8.21 -1.10
CA CYS A 60 11.21 8.15 -0.63
C CYS A 60 11.50 9.27 0.37
N PHE A 61 11.87 8.91 1.60
CA PHE A 61 12.27 9.86 2.65
C PHE A 61 13.53 10.68 2.32
N GLY A 62 14.26 10.31 1.26
CA GLY A 62 15.46 10.99 0.82
C GLY A 62 15.24 12.04 -0.26
N CYS A 63 14.38 11.76 -1.24
CA CYS A 63 14.21 12.60 -2.43
C CYS A 63 12.76 13.01 -2.70
N GLY A 64 11.79 12.54 -1.91
CA GLY A 64 10.38 12.90 -2.05
C GLY A 64 9.65 12.27 -3.24
N LYS A 65 10.30 11.39 -4.03
CA LYS A 65 9.64 10.71 -5.15
C LYS A 65 8.98 9.40 -4.71
N PRO A 66 7.77 9.07 -5.20
CA PRO A 66 7.11 7.79 -4.91
C PRO A 66 7.80 6.61 -5.60
N GLY A 67 7.46 5.39 -5.15
CA GLY A 67 7.92 4.15 -5.78
C GLY A 67 9.35 3.73 -5.42
N HIS A 68 9.92 4.23 -4.32
CA HIS A 68 11.10 3.63 -3.68
C HIS A 68 11.30 4.16 -2.26
N LEU A 69 12.09 3.44 -1.46
CA LEU A 69 12.53 3.88 -0.13
C LEU A 69 13.93 4.50 -0.20
N LYS A 70 14.32 5.24 0.84
CA LYS A 70 15.63 5.92 0.94
C LYS A 70 16.82 5.00 0.62
N ASN A 71 16.77 3.73 1.05
CA ASN A 71 17.83 2.74 0.81
C ASN A 71 18.04 2.41 -0.67
N TYR A 72 16.98 2.53 -1.49
CA TYR A 72 16.98 2.26 -2.92
C TYR A 72 16.99 3.55 -3.75
N CYS A 73 17.33 4.68 -3.13
CA CYS A 73 17.33 5.97 -3.81
C CYS A 73 18.58 6.14 -4.68
N PHE A 74 18.39 6.09 -6.01
CA PHE A 74 19.47 6.34 -6.97
C PHE A 74 20.05 7.76 -6.88
N ALA A 75 19.29 8.74 -6.38
CA ALA A 75 19.79 10.12 -6.21
C ALA A 75 20.80 10.27 -5.06
N GLN A 76 20.74 9.41 -4.03
CA GLN A 76 21.73 9.39 -2.94
C GLN A 76 22.84 8.37 -3.18
N ASN A 77 22.55 7.35 -4.00
CA ASN A 77 23.53 6.36 -4.44
C ASN A 77 24.26 6.78 -5.73
N GLY A 78 23.91 7.94 -6.31
CA GLY A 78 24.57 8.54 -7.45
C GLY A 78 25.95 9.05 -7.07
N ASP A 79 26.96 8.52 -7.75
CA ASP A 79 28.24 9.18 -8.01
C ASP A 79 29.16 9.47 -6.82
N LYS A 80 29.22 8.58 -5.83
CA LYS A 80 30.55 8.32 -5.25
C LYS A 80 31.34 7.53 -6.28
N ALA A 81 31.86 8.23 -7.30
CA ALA A 81 32.94 7.71 -8.13
C ALA A 81 33.93 7.08 -7.16
N LYS A 82 34.06 5.74 -7.18
CA LYS A 82 34.99 5.05 -6.29
C LYS A 82 36.33 5.71 -6.52
N ALA A 83 36.82 6.45 -5.53
CA ALA A 83 38.10 7.13 -5.65
C ALA A 83 39.11 6.06 -6.10
N PRO A 84 39.85 6.31 -7.19
CA PRO A 84 40.72 5.28 -7.72
C PRO A 84 41.68 4.82 -6.61
N GLY A 85 41.78 3.51 -6.43
CA GLY A 85 42.66 2.91 -5.43
C GLY A 85 44.12 3.11 -5.82
N THR A 86 45.01 3.26 -4.84
CA THR A 86 46.45 3.19 -5.08
C THR A 86 46.84 1.72 -5.16
N ARG A 87 47.31 1.23 -6.32
CA ARG A 87 47.84 -0.13 -6.41
C ARG A 87 49.22 -0.19 -5.72
N PRO A 88 49.50 -1.18 -4.84
CA PRO A 88 50.76 -1.24 -4.07
C PRO A 88 52.03 -1.27 -4.94
N TRP A 89 51.93 -1.86 -6.14
CA TRP A 89 53.07 -2.10 -7.02
C TRP A 89 53.50 -0.91 -7.89
N CYS A 90 52.61 0.05 -8.19
CA CYS A 90 52.93 1.08 -9.18
C CYS A 90 53.42 2.38 -8.56
N ARG A 91 53.20 2.64 -7.26
CA ARG A 91 53.60 3.86 -6.51
C ARG A 91 53.36 5.22 -7.21
N LYS A 92 52.61 5.28 -8.32
CA LYS A 92 52.42 6.46 -9.18
C LYS A 92 51.14 7.25 -8.86
N GLY A 93 50.52 6.96 -7.71
CA GLY A 93 49.31 7.65 -7.23
C GLY A 93 48.02 6.84 -7.41
N ARG A 94 46.88 7.54 -7.35
CA ARG A 94 45.53 6.98 -7.47
C ARG A 94 45.08 7.01 -8.92
N TYR A 95 44.89 5.84 -9.52
CA TYR A 95 44.37 5.71 -10.88
C TYR A 95 43.42 4.51 -10.97
N PHE A 96 42.51 4.50 -11.95
CA PHE A 96 41.60 3.36 -12.13
C PHE A 96 42.36 2.16 -12.70
N THR A 97 41.95 0.93 -12.40
CA THR A 97 42.71 -0.28 -12.74
C THR A 97 43.10 -0.38 -14.22
N ASN A 98 42.26 0.15 -15.11
CA ASN A 98 42.45 0.24 -16.56
C ASN A 98 43.39 1.39 -17.02
N GLN A 99 43.74 2.33 -16.13
CA GLN A 99 44.64 3.45 -16.37
C GLN A 99 46.09 3.14 -15.90
N CYS A 100 46.35 1.94 -15.40
CA CYS A 100 47.69 1.52 -14.99
C CYS A 100 48.57 1.17 -16.19
N CYS A 101 49.18 2.18 -16.81
CA CYS A 101 50.08 1.98 -17.95
C CYS A 101 51.51 1.54 -17.53
N SER A 102 51.68 0.70 -16.51
CA SER A 102 52.97 0.03 -16.25
C SER A 102 53.19 -1.04 -17.33
N LYS A 103 53.45 -0.59 -18.55
CA LYS A 103 54.13 -1.39 -19.56
C LYS A 103 55.62 -1.38 -19.19
N TYR A 104 56.22 -2.56 -19.29
CA TYR A 104 57.62 -2.94 -19.01
C TYR A 104 57.91 -3.26 -17.56
#